data_AF-A0A031FWS6-F1
#
_entry.id   AF-A0A031FWS6-F1
#
_cell.length_a   1.000
_cell.length_b   1.000
_cell.length_c   1.000
_cell.angle_alpha   90.00
_cell.angle_beta   90.00
_cell.angle_gamma   90.00
#
_symmetry.space_group_name_H-M   'P 1'
#
loop_
_entity.id
_entity.type
_entity.pdbx_description
1 polymer ?
#
loop_
_entity_poly.entity_id
_entity_poly.type
_entity_poly.pdbx_seq_one_letter_code
_entity_poly.pdbx_strand_id
1 'polypeptide(L)'
;MQHGLSTRIKTIVDTSVAQYTARNLPMLQAELDHQADRNRSRTYRPAEGLEPEFEGLPMDPDPVPGAPFLFTIAGLADEADAAVPALPPLTEDAKAALRQEVRLADEYASMVGRETCTILLRHRLRIQTAVAQYVEPQIAAMLEELTRSLDAPFDTGEGLPGV
;
A
#
# COMPACT_ATOMS: atom_id res chain seq x y z
N MET A 1 1.57 7.66 -7.24
CA MET A 1 2.82 7.25 -6.59
C MET A 1 2.79 7.68 -5.12
N GLN A 2 2.74 6.72 -4.19
CA GLN A 2 2.87 7.01 -2.77
C GLN A 2 4.35 7.31 -2.45
N HIS A 3 4.64 8.57 -2.13
CA HIS A 3 5.99 9.02 -1.78
C HIS A 3 6.42 8.40 -0.44
N GLY A 4 7.64 7.87 -0.31
CA GLY A 4 8.06 7.08 0.86
C GLY A 4 7.91 7.78 2.22
N LEU A 5 8.01 9.12 2.27
CA LEU A 5 7.68 9.89 3.48
C LEU A 5 6.20 9.79 3.85
N SER A 6 5.29 9.86 2.86
CA SER A 6 3.85 9.74 3.06
C SER A 6 3.48 8.35 3.58
N THR A 7 4.08 7.29 3.03
CA THR A 7 3.88 5.92 3.51
C THR A 7 4.29 5.77 4.98
N ARG A 8 5.47 6.30 5.35
CA ARG A 8 5.94 6.25 6.75
C ARG A 8 5.05 7.05 7.70
N ILE A 9 4.56 8.22 7.28
CA ILE A 9 3.62 9.02 8.07
C ILE A 9 2.30 8.26 8.24
N LYS A 10 1.78 7.66 7.17
CA LYS A 10 0.60 6.80 7.22
C LYS A 10 0.80 5.66 8.22
N THR A 11 1.93 4.95 8.18
CA THR A 11 2.24 3.88 9.14
C THR A 11 2.19 4.35 10.59
N ILE A 12 2.68 5.55 10.89
CA ILE A 12 2.62 6.12 12.25
C ILE A 12 1.16 6.33 12.68
N VAL A 13 0.34 6.92 11.80
CA VAL A 13 -1.10 7.13 12.07
C VAL A 13 -1.80 5.79 12.26
N ASP A 14 -1.63 4.85 11.34
CA ASP A 14 -2.23 3.51 11.37
C ASP A 14 -1.86 2.77 12.66
N THR A 15 -0.60 2.85 13.09
CA THR A 15 -0.13 2.25 14.35
C THR A 15 -0.83 2.87 15.56
N SER A 16 -0.99 4.19 15.59
CA SER A 16 -1.70 4.89 16.68
C SER A 16 -3.17 4.49 16.71
N VAL A 17 -3.83 4.45 15.54
CA VAL A 17 -5.24 4.03 15.42
C VAL A 17 -5.41 2.59 15.87
N ALA A 18 -4.53 1.68 15.46
CA ALA A 18 -4.57 0.28 15.89
C ALA A 18 -4.46 0.15 17.42
N GLN A 19 -3.55 0.89 18.05
CA GLN A 19 -3.44 0.91 19.52
C GLN A 19 -4.67 1.49 20.20
N TYR A 20 -5.28 2.52 19.63
CA TYR A 20 -6.51 3.11 20.16
C TYR A 20 -7.69 2.14 20.03
N THR A 21 -7.86 1.51 18.87
CA THR A 21 -8.89 0.50 18.61
C THR A 21 -8.78 -0.66 19.58
N ALA A 22 -7.59 -1.26 19.74
CA ALA A 22 -7.39 -2.38 20.64
C ALA A 22 -7.69 -2.07 22.13
N ARG A 23 -7.52 -0.81 22.55
CA ARG A 23 -7.74 -0.40 23.95
C ARG A 23 -9.18 0.06 24.23
N ASN A 24 -9.85 0.66 23.25
CA ASN A 24 -11.07 1.43 23.49
C ASN A 24 -12.29 0.94 22.69
N LEU A 25 -12.08 0.17 21.61
CA LEU A 25 -13.11 -0.22 20.65
C LEU A 25 -13.21 -1.75 20.55
N PRO A 26 -13.73 -2.42 21.60
CA PRO A 26 -13.70 -3.88 21.70
C PRO A 26 -14.57 -4.58 20.65
N MET A 27 -15.67 -4.00 20.18
CA MET A 27 -16.50 -4.62 19.13
C MET A 27 -15.80 -4.56 17.78
N LEU A 28 -15.20 -3.43 17.44
CA LEU A 28 -14.40 -3.25 16.24
C LEU A 28 -13.16 -4.13 16.27
N GLN A 29 -12.46 -4.20 17.41
CA GLN A 29 -11.30 -5.09 17.54
C GLN A 29 -11.68 -6.56 17.34
N ALA A 30 -12.77 -7.02 17.97
CA ALA A 30 -13.24 -8.40 17.79
C ALA A 30 -13.61 -8.71 16.33
N GLU A 31 -14.25 -7.77 15.63
CA GLU A 31 -14.55 -7.93 14.20
C GLU A 31 -13.27 -7.99 13.36
N LEU A 32 -12.29 -7.12 13.62
CA LEU A 32 -10.99 -7.16 12.92
C LEU A 32 -10.26 -8.48 13.17
N ASP A 33 -10.30 -9.00 14.40
CA ASP A 33 -9.70 -10.28 14.75
C ASP A 33 -10.41 -11.44 14.03
N HIS A 34 -11.74 -11.43 13.96
CA HIS A 34 -12.52 -12.41 13.19
C HIS A 34 -12.17 -12.38 11.70
N GLN A 35 -12.02 -11.19 11.11
CA GLN A 35 -11.61 -11.06 9.71
C GLN A 35 -10.17 -11.52 9.50
N ALA A 36 -9.26 -11.23 10.44
CA ALA A 36 -7.88 -11.69 10.41
C ALA A 36 -7.80 -13.22 10.50
N ASP A 37 -8.58 -13.85 11.38
CA ASP A 37 -8.69 -15.31 11.50
C ASP A 37 -9.24 -15.93 10.22
N ARG A 38 -10.29 -15.34 9.67
CA ARG A 38 -10.90 -15.78 8.41
C ARG A 38 -9.89 -15.70 7.27
N ASN A 39 -9.18 -14.58 7.14
CA ASN A 39 -8.12 -14.44 6.15
C ASN A 39 -7.02 -15.50 6.39
N ARG A 40 -6.58 -15.69 7.65
CA ARG A 40 -5.59 -16.71 8.06
C ARG A 40 -6.00 -18.15 7.79
N SER A 41 -7.29 -18.44 7.69
CA SER A 41 -7.81 -19.76 7.37
C SER A 41 -7.83 -20.08 5.88
N ARG A 42 -7.66 -19.07 5.00
CA ARG A 42 -7.60 -19.29 3.54
C ARG A 42 -6.39 -20.15 3.19
N THR A 43 -6.62 -21.19 2.39
CA THR A 43 -5.59 -22.12 1.92
C THR A 43 -4.64 -21.50 0.89
N TYR A 44 -5.08 -20.45 0.19
CA TYR A 44 -4.30 -19.79 -0.85
C TYR A 44 -4.36 -18.26 -0.72
N ARG A 45 -3.18 -17.61 -0.69
CA ARG A 45 -3.00 -16.16 -0.61
C ARG A 45 -1.88 -15.69 -1.56
N PRO A 46 -2.20 -15.32 -2.79
CA PRO A 46 -1.19 -15.00 -3.80
C PRO A 46 -0.35 -13.76 -3.50
N ALA A 47 -0.85 -12.83 -2.67
CA ALA A 47 -0.13 -11.62 -2.29
C ALA A 47 0.72 -11.76 -1.01
N GLU A 48 0.64 -12.89 -0.32
CA GLU A 48 1.36 -13.09 0.95
C GLU A 48 2.84 -13.37 0.69
N GLY A 49 3.72 -12.67 1.43
CA GLY A 49 5.18 -12.85 1.32
C GLY A 49 5.84 -12.17 0.12
N LEU A 50 5.11 -11.33 -0.62
CA LEU A 50 5.68 -10.52 -1.69
C LEU A 50 6.45 -9.32 -1.12
N GLU A 51 7.47 -8.87 -1.85
CA GLU A 51 8.20 -7.66 -1.51
C GLU A 51 7.33 -6.40 -1.75
N PRO A 52 7.59 -5.29 -1.05
CA PRO A 52 6.75 -4.08 -1.14
C PRO A 52 6.62 -3.49 -2.55
N GLU A 53 7.58 -3.73 -3.42
CA GLU A 53 7.55 -3.31 -4.83
C GLU A 53 6.46 -3.99 -5.67
N PHE A 54 5.96 -5.13 -5.22
CA PHE A 54 4.84 -5.84 -5.85
C PHE A 54 3.47 -5.38 -5.33
N GLU A 55 3.43 -4.49 -4.34
CA GLU A 55 2.19 -3.98 -3.77
C GLU A 55 1.43 -3.15 -4.83
N GLY A 56 0.23 -3.61 -5.18
CA GLY A 56 -0.65 -2.93 -6.14
C GLY A 56 -0.38 -3.22 -7.61
N LEU A 57 0.53 -4.14 -7.93
CA LEU A 57 0.64 -4.67 -9.29
C LEU A 57 -0.59 -5.55 -9.64
N PRO A 58 -1.03 -5.56 -10.92
CA PRO A 58 -2.10 -6.43 -11.35
C PRO A 58 -1.69 -7.90 -11.16
N MET A 59 -2.58 -8.67 -10.53
CA MET A 59 -2.35 -10.06 -10.18
C MET A 59 -2.41 -11.00 -11.39
N ASP A 60 -3.23 -10.64 -12.38
CA ASP A 60 -3.41 -11.37 -13.62
C ASP A 60 -3.15 -10.46 -14.82
N PRO A 61 -2.59 -10.97 -15.92
CA PRO A 61 -2.42 -10.22 -17.17
C PRO A 61 -3.77 -9.99 -17.87
N ASP A 62 -3.83 -8.98 -18.72
CA ASP A 62 -5.01 -8.73 -19.56
C ASP A 62 -5.26 -9.91 -20.53
N PRO A 63 -6.52 -10.31 -20.72
CA PRO A 63 -6.85 -11.43 -21.60
C PRO A 63 -6.58 -11.09 -23.07
N VAL A 64 -5.91 -11.98 -23.79
CA VAL A 64 -5.63 -11.83 -25.23
C VAL A 64 -6.70 -12.56 -26.06
N PRO A 65 -7.35 -11.89 -27.02
CA PRO A 65 -8.35 -12.53 -27.89
C PRO A 65 -7.80 -13.76 -28.61
N GLY A 66 -8.52 -14.89 -28.53
CA GLY A 66 -8.15 -16.15 -29.20
C GLY A 66 -7.16 -17.04 -28.43
N ALA A 67 -6.63 -16.59 -27.29
CA ALA A 67 -5.88 -17.44 -26.37
C ALA A 67 -6.81 -18.43 -25.62
N PRO A 68 -6.31 -19.62 -25.22
CA PRO A 68 -7.09 -20.56 -24.43
C PRO A 68 -7.51 -19.96 -23.07
N PHE A 69 -8.58 -20.48 -22.48
CA PHE A 69 -9.00 -20.09 -21.13
C PHE A 69 -7.92 -20.48 -20.12
N LEU A 70 -7.25 -19.49 -19.55
CA LEU A 70 -6.35 -19.66 -18.41
C LEU A 70 -7.16 -19.50 -17.12
N PHE A 71 -6.86 -20.32 -16.11
CA PHE A 71 -7.29 -20.01 -14.75
C PHE A 71 -6.55 -18.75 -14.30
N THR A 72 -7.24 -17.86 -13.59
CA THR A 72 -6.65 -16.63 -13.06
C THR A 72 -6.18 -16.87 -11.62
N ILE A 73 -5.07 -16.23 -11.24
CA ILE A 73 -4.58 -16.22 -9.87
C ILE A 73 -5.65 -15.61 -8.95
N ALA A 74 -6.33 -14.54 -9.40
CA ALA A 74 -7.47 -13.97 -8.71
C ALA A 74 -8.63 -14.97 -8.57
N GLY A 75 -8.96 -15.72 -9.62
CA GLY A 75 -10.02 -16.72 -9.59
C GLY A 75 -9.74 -17.86 -8.61
N LEU A 76 -8.50 -18.35 -8.57
CA LEU A 76 -8.08 -19.33 -7.56
C LEU A 76 -8.12 -18.76 -6.13
N ALA A 77 -7.81 -17.48 -5.96
CA ALA A 77 -7.92 -16.81 -4.67
C ALA A 77 -9.36 -16.64 -4.21
N ASP A 78 -10.29 -16.38 -5.14
CA ASP A 78 -11.73 -16.29 -4.88
C ASP A 78 -12.32 -17.67 -4.52
N GLU A 79 -11.93 -18.73 -5.22
CA GLU A 79 -12.30 -20.11 -4.87
C GLU A 79 -11.84 -20.49 -3.46
N ALA A 80 -10.61 -20.12 -3.10
CA ALA A 80 -10.08 -20.33 -1.77
C ALA A 80 -10.78 -19.50 -0.69
N ASP A 81 -11.28 -18.28 -1.01
CA ASP A 81 -12.08 -17.48 -0.09
C ASP A 81 -13.48 -18.04 0.11
N ALA A 82 -14.12 -18.52 -0.97
CA ALA A 82 -15.44 -19.13 -0.94
C ALA A 82 -15.48 -20.42 -0.13
N ALA A 83 -14.35 -21.13 -0.03
CA ALA A 83 -14.21 -22.31 0.82
C ALA A 83 -14.17 -21.98 2.32
N VAL A 84 -13.91 -20.72 2.70
CA VAL A 84 -13.89 -20.30 4.09
C VAL A 84 -15.33 -20.02 4.58
N PRO A 85 -15.78 -20.64 5.68
CA PRO A 85 -17.11 -20.42 6.22
C PRO A 85 -17.43 -18.93 6.42
N ALA A 86 -18.65 -18.53 6.06
CA ALA A 86 -19.15 -17.19 6.30
C ALA A 86 -19.32 -16.95 7.81
N LEU A 87 -19.05 -15.71 8.25
CA LEU A 87 -19.32 -15.30 9.62
C LEU A 87 -20.83 -15.26 9.86
N PRO A 88 -21.30 -15.61 11.08
CA PRO A 88 -22.70 -15.44 11.44
C PRO A 88 -23.07 -13.95 11.35
N PRO A 89 -24.29 -13.62 10.88
CA PRO A 89 -24.68 -12.24 10.71
C PRO A 89 -24.79 -11.54 12.07
N LEU A 90 -24.30 -10.30 12.14
CA LEU A 90 -24.47 -9.44 13.32
C LEU A 90 -25.95 -9.08 13.53
N THR A 91 -26.35 -8.94 14.79
CA THR A 91 -27.66 -8.35 15.15
C THR A 91 -27.68 -6.86 14.79
N GLU A 92 -28.87 -6.26 14.69
CA GLU A 92 -28.97 -4.83 14.37
C GLU A 92 -28.32 -3.94 15.44
N ASP A 93 -28.45 -4.30 16.72
CA ASP A 93 -27.79 -3.61 17.82
C ASP A 93 -26.25 -3.71 17.73
N ALA A 94 -25.73 -4.90 17.40
CA ALA A 94 -24.30 -5.10 17.20
C ALA A 94 -23.77 -4.31 15.99
N LYS A 95 -24.54 -4.25 14.89
CA LYS A 95 -24.20 -3.40 13.74
C LYS A 95 -24.19 -1.91 14.11
N ALA A 96 -25.16 -1.45 14.90
CA ALA A 96 -25.22 -0.07 15.35
C ALA A 96 -24.01 0.29 16.24
N ALA A 97 -23.68 -0.57 17.20
CA ALA A 97 -22.50 -0.41 18.05
C ALA A 97 -21.20 -0.41 17.22
N LEU A 98 -21.05 -1.34 16.27
CA LEU A 98 -19.88 -1.41 15.39
C LEU A 98 -19.72 -0.14 14.55
N ARG A 99 -20.82 0.39 13.97
CA ARG A 99 -20.77 1.67 13.23
C ARG A 99 -20.33 2.83 14.11
N GLN A 100 -20.76 2.86 15.37
CA GLN A 100 -20.33 3.87 16.32
C GLN A 100 -18.83 3.77 16.60
N GLU A 101 -18.31 2.56 16.83
CA GLU A 101 -16.87 2.37 17.07
C GLU A 101 -16.03 2.68 15.84
N VAL A 102 -16.48 2.33 14.62
CA VAL A 102 -15.82 2.74 13.37
C VAL A 102 -15.75 4.26 13.26
N ARG A 103 -16.83 4.98 13.59
CA ARG A 103 -16.81 6.46 13.61
C ARG A 103 -15.79 7.00 14.61
N LEU A 104 -15.69 6.40 15.80
CA LEU A 104 -14.71 6.82 16.81
C LEU A 104 -13.27 6.56 16.35
N ALA A 105 -13.00 5.44 15.67
CA ALA A 105 -11.70 5.15 15.08
C ALA A 105 -11.31 6.19 14.02
N ASP A 106 -12.25 6.57 13.14
CA ASP A 106 -12.04 7.58 12.09
C ASP A 106 -11.81 8.99 12.66
N GLU A 107 -12.58 9.38 13.67
CA GLU A 107 -12.36 10.63 14.41
C GLU A 107 -10.97 10.67 15.05
N TYR A 108 -10.54 9.56 15.64
CA TYR A 108 -9.21 9.43 16.21
C TYR A 108 -8.10 9.48 15.14
N ALA A 109 -8.28 8.80 14.01
CA ALA A 109 -7.36 8.86 12.87
C ALA A 109 -7.20 10.30 12.35
N SER A 110 -8.32 11.02 12.21
CA SER A 110 -8.33 12.43 11.83
C SER A 110 -7.58 13.32 12.82
N MET A 111 -7.74 13.09 14.13
CA MET A 111 -7.05 13.82 15.18
C MET A 111 -5.53 13.60 15.11
N VAL A 112 -5.10 12.34 15.11
CA VAL A 112 -3.67 11.97 15.06
C VAL A 112 -3.02 12.45 13.75
N GLY A 113 -3.74 12.36 12.63
CA GLY A 113 -3.26 12.87 11.34
C GLY A 113 -3.01 14.37 11.37
N ARG A 114 -3.93 15.16 11.95
CA ARG A 114 -3.76 16.61 12.10
C ARG A 114 -2.59 16.97 13.02
N GLU A 115 -2.43 16.24 14.12
CA GLU A 115 -1.30 16.45 15.04
C GLU A 115 0.03 16.14 14.35
N THR A 116 0.10 15.02 13.62
CA THR A 116 1.27 14.63 12.84
C THR A 116 1.64 15.69 11.81
N CYS A 117 0.65 16.21 11.07
CA CYS A 117 0.86 17.33 10.15
C CYS A 117 1.40 18.58 10.86
N THR A 118 0.88 18.90 12.05
CA THR A 118 1.36 20.04 12.84
C THR A 118 2.82 19.89 13.26
N ILE A 119 3.24 18.68 13.63
CA ILE A 119 4.64 18.38 13.96
C ILE A 119 5.51 18.51 12.71
N LEU A 120 5.08 17.96 11.57
CA LEU A 120 5.82 18.04 10.31
C LEU A 120 6.03 19.48 9.85
N LEU A 121 5.05 20.36 10.05
CA LEU A 121 5.17 21.79 9.73
C LEU A 121 6.33 22.46 10.48
N ARG A 122 6.61 22.05 11.73
CA ARG A 122 7.76 22.57 12.49
C ARG A 122 9.10 22.15 11.88
N HIS A 123 9.13 21.06 11.13
CA HIS A 123 10.31 20.53 10.46
C HIS A 123 10.43 20.95 8.99
N ARG A 124 9.51 21.78 8.47
CA ARG A 124 9.43 22.11 7.03
C ARG A 124 10.76 22.57 6.43
N LEU A 125 11.50 23.44 7.12
CA LEU A 125 12.77 23.98 6.62
C LEU A 125 13.85 22.90 6.57
N ARG A 126 13.93 22.05 7.62
CA ARG A 126 14.89 20.94 7.65
C ARG A 126 14.60 19.93 6.53
N ILE A 127 13.32 19.65 6.28
CA ILE A 127 12.90 18.78 5.18
C ILE A 127 13.30 19.39 3.84
N GLN A 128 13.01 20.68 3.62
CA GLN A 128 13.40 21.39 2.40
C GLN A 128 14.92 21.36 2.17
N THR A 129 15.71 21.63 3.21
CA THR A 129 17.18 21.55 3.12
C THR A 129 17.65 20.14 2.76
N ALA A 130 17.08 19.09 3.38
CA ALA A 130 17.44 17.72 3.06
C ALA A 130 17.06 17.32 1.62
N VAL A 131 15.90 17.78 1.13
CA VAL A 131 15.47 17.55 -0.25
C VAL A 131 16.45 18.22 -1.22
N ALA A 132 16.79 19.49 -1.02
CA ALA A 132 17.74 20.21 -1.85
C ALA A 132 19.15 19.60 -1.81
N GLN A 133 19.58 19.10 -0.65
CA GLN A 133 20.91 18.54 -0.48
C GLN A 133 21.05 17.12 -1.05
N TYR A 134 20.04 16.28 -0.89
CA TYR A 134 20.16 14.84 -1.18
C TYR A 134 19.30 14.37 -2.34
N VAL A 135 18.13 14.95 -2.58
CA VAL A 135 17.16 14.45 -3.56
C VAL A 135 17.30 15.18 -4.90
N GLU A 136 17.33 16.52 -4.89
CA GLU A 136 17.43 17.33 -6.12
C GLU A 136 18.65 16.97 -6.98
N PRO A 137 19.86 16.76 -6.43
CA PRO A 137 21.02 16.39 -7.25
C PRO A 137 20.87 15.02 -7.92
N GLN A 138 20.22 14.07 -7.25
CA GLN A 138 19.99 12.73 -7.82
C GLN A 138 18.99 12.79 -8.97
N ILE A 139 17.90 13.55 -8.81
CA ILE A 139 16.91 13.76 -9.87
C ILE A 139 17.57 14.44 -11.08
N ALA A 140 18.39 15.48 -10.85
CA ALA A 140 19.10 16.17 -11.92
C ALA A 140 20.03 15.22 -12.70
N ALA A 141 20.79 14.38 -11.99
CA ALA A 141 21.67 13.39 -12.62
C ALA A 141 20.88 12.35 -13.44
N MET A 142 19.76 11.84 -12.89
CA MET A 142 18.89 10.90 -13.60
C MET A 142 18.28 11.52 -14.87
N LEU A 143 17.86 12.78 -14.80
CA LEU A 143 17.32 13.49 -15.96
C LEU A 143 18.39 13.74 -17.02
N GLU A 144 19.61 14.12 -16.62
CA GLU A 144 20.73 14.30 -17.54
C GLU A 144 21.10 13.00 -18.26
N GLU A 145 21.15 11.88 -17.51
CA GLU A 145 21.38 10.55 -18.07
C GLU A 145 20.28 10.16 -19.06
N LEU A 146 19.01 10.39 -18.70
CA LEU A 146 17.88 10.11 -19.57
C LEU A 146 17.95 10.96 -20.85
N THR A 147 18.23 12.26 -20.75
CA THR A 147 18.42 13.14 -21.91
C THR A 147 19.55 12.64 -22.81
N ARG A 148 20.69 12.27 -22.24
CA ARG A 148 21.83 11.72 -23.01
C ARG A 148 21.48 10.43 -23.74
N SER A 149 20.73 9.52 -23.08
CA SER A 149 20.28 8.28 -23.71
C SER A 149 19.28 8.50 -24.85
N LEU A 150 18.46 9.55 -24.74
CA LEU A 150 17.46 9.91 -25.74
C LEU A 150 18.06 10.70 -26.91
N ASP A 151 19.13 11.47 -26.68
CA ASP A 151 19.85 12.23 -27.71
C ASP A 151 20.80 11.35 -28.57
N ALA A 152 21.19 10.17 -28.06
CA ALA A 152 22.00 9.19 -28.80
C ALA A 152 21.37 7.77 -28.76
N PRO A 153 20.17 7.57 -29.32
CA PRO A 153 19.43 6.31 -29.18
C PRO A 153 20.07 5.12 -29.94
N PHE A 154 21.09 5.38 -30.77
CA PHE A 154 21.77 4.39 -31.61
C PHE A 154 23.30 4.47 -31.58
N ASP A 155 23.92 5.10 -30.58
CA ASP A 155 25.38 5.03 -30.43
C ASP A 155 25.76 3.67 -29.80
N THR A 156 25.44 2.58 -30.51
CA THR A 156 26.11 1.30 -30.31
C THR A 156 27.54 1.52 -30.74
N GLY A 157 28.43 1.70 -29.77
CA GLY A 157 29.86 1.96 -29.97
C GLY A 157 30.58 0.91 -30.81
N GLU A 158 30.38 0.93 -32.12
CA GLU A 158 31.25 0.35 -33.14
C GLU A 158 31.95 1.49 -33.91
N GLY A 159 32.59 2.38 -33.14
CA GLY A 159 33.77 3.08 -33.63
C GLY A 159 34.95 2.12 -33.60
N LEU A 160 35.08 1.28 -34.64
CA LEU A 160 36.28 0.47 -34.87
C LEU A 160 37.52 1.38 -34.87
N PRO A 161 38.53 1.13 -34.02
CA PRO A 161 39.79 1.85 -34.08
C PRO A 161 40.71 1.14 -35.08
N GLY A 162 41.05 1.83 -36.16
CA GLY A 162 42.28 1.60 -36.90
C GLY A 162 42.13 1.31 -38.38
N VAL A 163 42.78 2.19 -39.15
CA VAL A 163 43.45 1.95 -40.46
C VAL A 163 42.57 1.49 -41.62
#